data_AF-A0A971SBP0-F1
#
_entry.id   AF-A0A971SBP0-F1
#
_cell.length_a   1.000
_cell.length_b   1.000
_cell.length_c   1.000
_cell.angle_alpha   90.00
_cell.angle_beta   90.00
_cell.angle_gamma   90.00
#
_symmetry.space_group_name_H-M   'P 1'
#
loop_
_entity.id
_entity.type
_entity.pdbx_description
1 polymer ?
#
loop_
_entity_poly.entity_id
_entity_poly.type
_entity_poly.pdbx_seq_one_letter_code
_entity_poly.pdbx_strand_id
1 'polypeptide(L)' 'MNQTKEPTKDQKTELKTKIAAARSSLSTLWDAKGHIDREVLKVSTELDLLVTEYTRLAQKQPPQKKSS' A
#
# COMPACT_ATOMS: atom_id res chain seq x y z
N MET A 1 28.42 5.78 -8.31
CA MET A 1 27.58 6.92 -7.87
C MET A 1 26.17 6.38 -7.65
N ASN A 2 25.81 6.17 -6.39
CA ASN A 2 24.59 5.47 -6.01
C ASN A 2 23.42 6.45 -6.06
N GLN A 3 22.57 6.34 -7.10
CA GLN A 3 21.29 7.04 -7.13
C GLN A 3 20.34 6.37 -6.13
N THR A 4 20.41 6.81 -4.87
CA THR A 4 19.30 6.65 -3.91
C THR A 4 18.18 7.57 -4.39
N LYS A 5 17.36 7.08 -5.32
CA LYS A 5 16.12 7.75 -5.71
C LYS A 5 15.22 7.75 -4.49
N GLU A 6 15.13 8.89 -3.81
CA GLU A 6 14.06 9.11 -2.84
C GLU A 6 12.72 8.74 -3.50
N PRO A 7 11.81 8.04 -2.80
CA PRO A 7 10.52 7.72 -3.38
C PRO A 7 9.81 9.04 -3.74
N THR A 8 9.64 9.27 -5.04
CA THR A 8 8.98 10.47 -5.55
C THR A 8 7.55 10.52 -5.04
N LYS A 9 7.03 11.73 -4.78
CA LYS A 9 5.64 11.94 -4.35
C LYS A 9 4.64 11.18 -5.23
N ASP A 10 4.96 11.02 -6.51
CA ASP A 10 4.17 10.28 -7.50
C ASP A 10 3.99 8.80 -7.15
N GLN A 11 5.04 8.12 -6.67
CA GLN A 11 4.97 6.71 -6.26
C GLN A 11 4.07 6.51 -5.04
N LYS A 12 4.11 7.45 -4.09
CA LYS A 12 3.24 7.40 -2.90
C LYS A 12 1.78 7.65 -3.26
N THR A 13 1.52 8.58 -4.18
CA THR A 13 0.17 8.86 -4.67
C THR A 13 -0.39 7.66 -5.45
N GLU A 14 0.40 7.05 -6.33
CA GLU A 14 0.00 5.85 -7.06
C GLU A 14 -0.35 4.69 -6.12
N LEU A 15 0.50 4.43 -5.11
CA LEU A 15 0.23 3.40 -4.11
C LEU A 15 -1.05 3.68 -3.32
N LYS A 16 -1.33 4.94 -2.93
CA LYS A 16 -2.60 5.30 -2.27
C LYS A 16 -3.80 4.95 -3.14
N THR A 17 -3.76 5.29 -4.42
CA THR A 17 -4.85 4.97 -5.35
C THR A 17 -5.04 3.46 -5.49
N LYS A 18 -3.94 2.70 -5.63
CA LYS A 18 -4.01 1.22 -5.69
C LYS A 18 -4.57 0.61 -4.41
N ILE A 19 -4.17 1.11 -3.24
CA ILE A 19 -4.68 0.68 -1.93
C ILE A 19 -6.19 0.96 -1.84
N ALA A 20 -6.64 2.14 -2.25
CA ALA A 20 -8.06 2.51 -2.22
C ALA A 20 -8.90 1.60 -3.14
N ALA A 21 -8.41 1.34 -4.35
CA ALA A 21 -9.07 0.43 -5.29
C ALA A 21 -9.12 -1.00 -4.75
N ALA A 22 -8.01 -1.54 -4.25
CA ALA A 22 -7.94 -2.88 -3.68
C ALA A 22 -8.87 -3.04 -2.47
N ARG A 23 -9.00 -2.01 -1.61
CA ARG A 23 -9.97 -2.01 -0.49
C ARG A 23 -11.42 -2.07 -0.97
N SER A 24 -11.76 -1.30 -2.01
CA SER A 24 -13.11 -1.31 -2.58
C SER A 24 -13.45 -2.65 -3.21
N SER A 25 -12.52 -3.22 -3.98
CA SER A 25 -12.66 -4.57 -4.55
C SER A 25 -12.77 -5.64 -3.45
N LEU A 26 -11.97 -5.54 -2.40
CA LEU A 26 -12.00 -6.50 -1.29
C LEU A 26 -13.36 -6.48 -0.58
N SER A 27 -13.89 -5.28 -0.27
CA SER A 27 -15.22 -5.16 0.35
C SER A 27 -16.29 -5.79 -0.53
N THR A 28 -16.28 -5.48 -1.83
CA THR A 28 -17.27 -6.02 -2.78
C THR A 28 -17.19 -7.53 -2.89
N LEU A 29 -15.98 -8.10 -2.97
CA LEU A 29 -15.78 -9.55 -3.05
C LEU A 29 -16.15 -10.24 -1.73
N TRP A 30 -15.83 -9.61 -0.60
CA TRP A 30 -16.19 -10.14 0.72
C TRP A 30 -17.69 -10.23 0.88
N ASP A 31 -18.43 -9.20 0.48
CA ASP A 31 -19.90 -9.18 0.54
C ASP A 31 -20.52 -10.20 -0.42
N ALA A 32 -19.91 -10.40 -1.60
CA ALA A 32 -20.44 -11.30 -2.62
C ALA A 32 -20.11 -12.79 -2.41
N LYS A 33 -18.90 -13.10 -1.90
CA LYS A 33 -18.33 -14.46 -1.89
C LYS A 33 -17.96 -14.96 -0.50
N GLY A 34 -17.90 -14.06 0.49
CA GLY A 34 -17.46 -14.38 1.83
C GLY A 34 -15.95 -14.40 2.01
N HIS A 35 -15.52 -14.27 3.26
CA HIS A 35 -14.13 -13.99 3.63
C HIS A 35 -13.10 -15.09 3.36
N ILE A 36 -13.55 -16.34 3.20
CA ILE A 36 -12.67 -17.49 2.94
C ILE A 36 -12.51 -17.78 1.44
N ASP A 37 -13.21 -17.03 0.58
CA ASP A 37 -13.12 -17.23 -0.87
C ASP A 37 -11.70 -16.95 -1.37
N ARG A 38 -11.24 -17.76 -2.32
CA ARG A 38 -9.88 -17.68 -2.85
C ARG A 38 -9.56 -16.31 -3.46
N GLU A 39 -10.54 -15.68 -4.12
CA GLU A 39 -10.36 -14.36 -4.73
C GLU A 39 -10.28 -13.27 -3.65
N VAL A 40 -11.07 -13.40 -2.58
CA VAL A 40 -11.00 -12.50 -1.41
C VAL A 40 -9.64 -12.60 -0.72
N LEU A 41 -9.13 -13.82 -0.52
CA LEU A 41 -7.81 -14.04 0.07
C LEU A 41 -6.69 -13.46 -0.82
N LYS A 42 -6.78 -13.66 -2.14
CA LYS A 42 -5.82 -13.10 -3.09
C LYS A 42 -5.79 -11.57 -3.04
N VAL A 43 -6.95 -10.91 -3.10
CA VAL A 43 -7.02 -9.45 -3.02
C VAL A 43 -6.56 -8.93 -1.65
N SER A 44 -6.81 -9.68 -0.58
CA SER A 44 -6.30 -9.35 0.76
C SER A 44 -4.76 -9.37 0.81
N THR A 45 -4.13 -10.38 0.22
CA THR A 45 -2.66 -10.45 0.12
C THR A 45 -2.09 -9.32 -0.73
N GLU A 46 -2.71 -9.00 -1.87
CA GLU A 46 -2.28 -7.89 -2.72
C GLU A 46 -2.40 -6.54 -2.01
N LEU A 47 -3.47 -6.32 -1.25
CA LEU A 47 -3.66 -5.12 -0.44
C LEU A 47 -2.57 -4.99 0.63
N ASP A 48 -2.22 -6.08 1.32
CA ASP A 48 -1.18 -6.09 2.35
C ASP A 48 0.20 -5.72 1.79
N LEU A 49 0.55 -6.23 0.60
CA LEU A 49 1.78 -5.87 -0.10
C LEU A 49 1.83 -4.38 -0.46
N LEU A 50 0.72 -3.82 -0.96
CA LEU A 50 0.63 -2.41 -1.32
C LEU A 50 0.78 -1.51 -0.08
N VAL A 51 0.14 -1.86 1.04
CA VAL A 51 0.24 -1.14 2.30
C VAL A 51 1.66 -1.22 2.87
N THR A 52 2.28 -2.39 2.81
CA THR A 52 3.67 -2.60 3.23
C THR A 52 4.62 -1.73 2.43
N GLU A 53 4.47 -1.69 1.10
CA GLU A 53 5.31 -0.86 0.24
C GLU A 53 5.08 0.63 0.49
N TYR A 54 3.83 1.07 0.61
CA TYR A 54 3.52 2.45 0.97
C TYR A 54 4.15 2.86 2.31
N THR A 55 4.03 2.00 3.32
CA THR A 55 4.62 2.22 4.65
C THR A 55 6.14 2.29 4.56
N ARG A 56 6.78 1.38 3.82
CA ARG A 56 8.23 1.40 3.57
C ARG A 56 8.67 2.71 2.93
N LEU A 57 7.95 3.20 1.92
CA LEU A 57 8.27 4.47 1.27
C LEU A 57 7.98 5.68 2.18
N ALA A 58 6.98 5.58 3.05
CA ALA A 58 6.67 6.62 4.03
C ALA A 58 7.76 6.73 5.11
N GLN A 59 8.25 5.60 5.61
CA GLN A 59 9.29 5.48 6.65
C GLN A 59 10.71 5.75 6.13
N LYS A 60 10.97 5.56 4.83
CA LYS A 60 12.24 5.95 4.19
C LYS A 60 12.43 7.47 4.05
N GLN A 61 11.44 8.28 4.39
CA GLN A 61 11.70 9.70 4.62
C GLN A 61 12.50 9.82 5.91
N PRO A 62 13.63 10.57 5.93
CA PRO A 62 14.37 10.74 7.16
C PRO A 62 13.43 11.28 8.24
N PRO A 63 13.50 10.76 9.49
CA PRO A 63 12.79 11.39 10.59
C PRO A 63 13.25 12.84 10.59
N GLN A 64 12.32 13.78 10.43
CA GLN A 64 12.63 15.17 10.71
C GLN A 64 13.15 15.19 12.14
N LYS A 65 14.45 15.42 12.28
CA LYS A 65 15.09 15.63 13.56
C LYS A 65 14.30 16.75 14.23
N LYS A 66 13.55 16.42 15.28
CA LYS A 66 13.22 17.41 16.30
C LYS A 66 14.56 17.78 16.93
N SER A 67 15.15 18.87 16.46
CA SER A 67 16.20 19.54 17.21
C SER A 67 15.60 19.99 18.52
N SER A 68 16.17 19.52 19.63
CA SER A 68 16.08 20.18 20.93
C SER A 68 17.37 19.90 21.70
#